data_AF-A0A0S7ZWA7-F1
#
_entry.id   AF-A0A0S7ZWA7-F1
#
_cell.length_a   1.000
_cell.length_b   1.000
_cell.length_c   1.000
_cell.angle_alpha   90.00
_cell.angle_beta   90.00
_cell.angle_gamma   90.00
#
_symmetry.space_group_name_H-M   'P 1'
#
loop_
_entity.id
_entity.type
_entity.pdbx_description
1 polymer ?
#
loop_
_entity_poly.entity_id
_entity_poly.type
_entity_poly.pdbx_seq_one_letter_code
_entity_poly.pdbx_strand_id
1 'polypeptide(L)'
;MKMPVYEVGLELGIEWESADASHKDRYVFSEFDIEHADIPASLREDLTGLGPGDTLSQTYPPGELVAPYDTSNIRQIQKADFRTRFSVALHPGRFYPRKFIATALQGSQNDNRPFRLLSVDGDMLQIDLNHPLSLRPIDLTATVLAPLQSGGNAPAQQDMIAALCDSGPGLQANSPEITTEFITDSAFRRSDTQDDAEFYQQPRLVAHLDETALDQFKDLYTRFVKPGMKVLDLMSSWKSHLPEDVAPLHVTGLGMNVEEMRGNTQLNDYVVFDLNQSAELPFAPQQFDLAICTVSVEYLINPFNVFQQVARALKPGAAFVVSFSERWFPPKVVQVWTELHPFERMGLVLEYFRQAKAFSRLATESLRGLPRPPNDKYAQAMSYSDPLYAVWGYAKP
;
A
#
# COMPACT_ATOMS: atom_id res chain seq x y z
N MET A 1 6.82 6.26 25.75
CA MET A 1 7.05 6.72 24.37
C MET A 1 6.70 8.20 24.33
N LYS A 2 7.67 9.10 24.12
CA LYS A 2 7.35 10.52 23.88
C LYS A 2 6.80 10.56 22.46
N MET A 3 5.51 10.86 22.30
CA MET A 3 4.98 11.18 20.98
C MET A 3 5.86 12.29 20.39
N PRO A 4 6.31 12.17 19.13
CA PRO A 4 6.86 13.31 18.40
C PRO A 4 5.96 14.53 18.63
N VAL A 5 6.56 15.71 18.73
CA VAL A 5 5.78 16.95 18.65
C VAL A 5 5.28 17.02 17.21
N TYR A 6 4.17 16.35 16.93
CA TYR A 6 3.54 16.36 15.63
C TYR A 6 2.95 17.76 15.45
N GLU A 7 3.52 18.55 14.55
CA GLU A 7 2.86 19.74 14.00
C GLU A 7 1.78 19.32 12.98
N VAL A 8 1.00 18.28 13.28
CA VAL A 8 0.14 17.62 12.30
C VAL A 8 -1.29 17.52 12.81
N GLY A 9 -2.25 17.92 11.98
CA GLY A 9 -3.53 18.45 12.43
C GLY A 9 -4.72 17.51 12.45
N LEU A 10 -4.83 16.39 11.73
CA LEU A 10 -5.93 15.43 11.91
C LEU A 10 -5.57 14.17 11.12
N GLU A 11 -5.74 12.99 11.68
CA GLU A 11 -5.74 11.75 10.91
C GLU A 11 -7.18 11.31 10.67
N LEU A 12 -7.57 11.18 9.41
CA LEU A 12 -8.78 10.45 9.05
C LEU A 12 -8.38 9.05 8.58
N GLY A 13 -9.05 8.03 9.11
CA GLY A 13 -8.89 6.64 8.71
C GLY A 13 -10.22 6.02 8.36
N ILE A 14 -10.27 5.17 7.34
CA ILE A 14 -11.42 4.33 7.05
C ILE A 14 -11.05 2.86 7.22
N GLU A 15 -11.97 2.10 7.81
CA GLU A 15 -11.93 0.65 7.88
C GLU A 15 -13.11 0.08 7.09
N TRP A 16 -12.83 -0.92 6.26
CA TRP A 16 -13.82 -1.56 5.39
C TRP A 16 -13.41 -3.00 5.07
N GLU A 17 -14.39 -3.84 4.76
CA GLU A 17 -14.18 -5.26 4.50
C GLU A 17 -14.39 -5.59 3.03
N SER A 18 -13.55 -6.50 2.52
CA SER A 18 -13.79 -7.23 1.28
C SER A 18 -14.21 -8.68 1.56
N ALA A 19 -14.40 -9.47 0.51
CA ALA A 19 -14.86 -10.85 0.66
C ALA A 19 -13.84 -11.71 1.44
N ASP A 20 -12.56 -11.35 1.41
CA ASP A 20 -11.47 -12.16 1.96
C ASP A 20 -10.38 -11.38 2.70
N ALA A 21 -10.52 -10.05 2.81
CA ALA A 21 -9.55 -9.20 3.50
C ALA A 21 -10.18 -8.00 4.20
N SER A 22 -9.59 -7.61 5.34
CA SER A 22 -9.90 -6.37 6.05
C SER A 22 -8.96 -5.24 5.62
N HIS A 23 -9.47 -4.04 5.44
CA HIS A 23 -8.70 -2.92 4.90
C HIS A 23 -8.74 -1.71 5.83
N LYS A 24 -7.59 -1.06 6.00
CA LYS A 24 -7.45 0.20 6.75
C LYS A 24 -6.70 1.22 5.90
N ASP A 25 -7.31 2.36 5.61
CA ASP A 25 -6.68 3.41 4.81
C ASP A 25 -6.70 4.73 5.57
N ARG A 26 -5.53 5.33 5.76
CA ARG A 26 -5.35 6.55 6.58
C ARG A 26 -4.76 7.69 5.77
N TYR A 27 -5.25 8.89 6.05
CA TYR A 27 -4.72 10.14 5.51
C TYR A 27 -4.56 11.16 6.62
N VAL A 28 -3.37 11.73 6.70
CA VAL A 28 -3.04 12.75 7.69
C VAL A 28 -3.06 14.13 7.04
N PHE A 29 -3.72 15.07 7.69
CA PHE A 29 -3.88 16.45 7.25
C PHE A 29 -3.10 17.37 8.19
N SER A 30 -2.10 18.07 7.65
CA SER A 30 -1.24 18.99 8.42
C SER A 30 -1.71 20.44 8.37
N GLU A 31 -2.36 20.86 7.29
CA GLU A 31 -2.78 22.24 7.03
C GLU A 31 -4.22 22.27 6.51
N PHE A 32 -5.17 22.56 7.40
CA PHE A 32 -6.58 22.68 7.05
C PHE A 32 -7.29 23.65 8.03
N ASP A 33 -8.47 24.11 7.63
CA ASP A 33 -9.39 24.83 8.50
C ASP A 33 -10.60 23.94 8.76
N ILE A 34 -10.80 23.53 10.01
CA ILE A 34 -11.85 22.59 10.38
C ILE A 34 -13.27 23.13 10.09
N GLU A 35 -13.45 24.45 10.14
CA GLU A 35 -14.75 25.09 9.88
C GLU A 35 -15.13 25.00 8.39
N HIS A 36 -14.13 25.01 7.51
CA HIS A 36 -14.29 25.01 6.06
C HIS A 36 -13.92 23.68 5.40
N ALA A 37 -13.49 22.68 6.18
CA ALA A 37 -13.21 21.33 5.70
C ALA A 37 -14.49 20.65 5.18
N ASP A 38 -14.43 20.02 4.02
CA ASP A 38 -15.53 19.15 3.55
C ASP A 38 -15.43 17.79 4.26
N ILE A 39 -16.16 17.71 5.36
CA ILE A 39 -16.36 16.52 6.17
C ILE A 39 -17.85 16.41 6.55
N PRO A 40 -18.35 15.20 6.86
CA PRO A 40 -19.72 15.03 7.30
C PRO A 40 -20.07 15.94 8.47
N ALA A 41 -21.27 16.53 8.47
CA ALA A 41 -21.69 17.47 9.52
C ALA A 41 -21.67 16.82 10.91
N SER A 42 -22.12 15.55 11.00
CA SER A 42 -22.05 14.74 12.23
C SER A 42 -20.63 14.59 12.75
N LEU A 43 -19.65 14.41 11.86
CA LEU A 43 -18.24 14.28 12.22
C LEU A 43 -17.70 15.61 12.75
N ARG A 44 -18.04 16.74 12.10
CA ARG A 44 -17.61 18.07 12.53
C ARG A 44 -18.14 18.42 13.93
N GLU A 45 -19.41 18.09 14.19
CA GLU A 45 -20.03 18.29 15.51
C GLU A 45 -19.29 17.47 16.58
N ASP A 46 -19.04 16.18 16.33
CA ASP A 46 -18.37 15.29 17.28
C ASP A 46 -16.87 15.62 17.48
N LEU A 47 -16.21 16.21 16.49
CA LEU A 47 -14.83 16.72 16.62
C LEU A 47 -14.73 17.94 17.54
N THR A 48 -15.84 18.66 17.76
CA THR A 48 -15.84 19.88 18.56
C THR A 48 -15.53 19.57 20.02
N GLY A 49 -14.42 20.10 20.53
CA GLY A 49 -14.00 19.92 21.92
C GLY A 49 -13.07 18.74 22.16
N LEU A 50 -12.70 17.97 21.13
CA LEU A 50 -11.65 16.97 21.21
C LEU A 50 -10.26 17.61 21.21
N GLY A 51 -9.35 17.01 21.97
CA GLY A 51 -7.96 17.41 22.07
C GLY A 51 -6.99 16.38 21.49
N PRO A 52 -5.69 16.72 21.42
CA PRO A 52 -4.67 15.79 20.92
C PRO A 52 -4.68 14.44 21.65
N GLY A 53 -4.73 13.35 20.89
CA GLY A 53 -4.82 11.97 21.37
C GLY A 53 -6.25 11.42 21.42
N ASP A 54 -7.28 12.26 21.29
CA ASP A 54 -8.65 11.80 21.21
C ASP A 54 -8.95 11.19 19.82
N THR A 55 -9.69 10.08 19.83
CA THR A 55 -10.17 9.41 18.63
C THR A 55 -11.68 9.21 18.74
N LEU A 56 -12.39 9.50 17.65
CA LEU A 56 -13.80 9.14 17.49
C LEU A 56 -13.98 8.23 16.27
N SER A 57 -15.09 7.47 16.25
CA SER A 57 -15.47 6.65 15.11
C SER A 57 -16.96 6.77 14.80
N GLN A 58 -17.30 6.83 13.52
CA GLN A 58 -18.66 6.82 12.99
C GLN A 58 -18.76 5.80 11.85
N THR A 59 -19.81 4.98 11.87
CA THR A 59 -20.10 4.02 10.80
C THR A 59 -21.05 4.64 9.79
N TYR A 60 -20.70 4.55 8.52
CA TYR A 60 -21.51 5.00 7.40
C TYR A 60 -22.01 3.80 6.59
N PRO A 61 -23.32 3.72 6.27
CA PRO A 61 -23.83 2.73 5.32
C PRO A 61 -23.32 2.98 3.89
N PRO A 62 -23.45 1.98 2.99
CA PRO A 62 -23.08 2.12 1.59
C PRO A 62 -23.66 3.37 0.93
N GLY A 63 -22.80 4.15 0.28
CA GLY A 63 -23.20 5.33 -0.49
C GLY A 63 -23.48 6.60 0.31
N GLU A 64 -23.21 6.60 1.63
CA GLU A 64 -23.36 7.81 2.47
C GLU A 64 -22.06 8.61 2.59
N LEU A 65 -20.93 7.95 2.88
CA LEU A 65 -19.63 8.64 2.98
C LEU A 65 -19.02 8.95 1.60
N VAL A 66 -19.29 8.09 0.62
CA VAL A 66 -18.82 8.21 -0.76
C VAL A 66 -20.02 8.13 -1.70
N ALA A 67 -19.88 8.59 -2.95
CA ALA A 67 -20.98 8.59 -3.91
C ALA A 67 -21.68 7.21 -4.01
N PRO A 68 -23.03 7.16 -3.95
CA PRO A 68 -23.77 5.91 -3.99
C PRO A 68 -23.59 5.22 -5.33
N TYR A 69 -23.75 3.89 -5.30
CA TYR A 69 -23.68 3.08 -6.52
C TYR A 69 -24.82 3.46 -7.47
N ASP A 70 -24.49 3.67 -8.72
CA ASP A 70 -25.43 3.94 -9.79
C ASP A 70 -25.09 3.09 -11.03
N THR A 71 -26.05 2.29 -11.48
CA THR A 71 -25.93 1.50 -12.72
C THR A 71 -25.65 2.36 -13.96
N SER A 72 -26.02 3.65 -13.96
CA SER A 72 -25.72 4.58 -15.06
C SER A 72 -24.24 4.93 -15.19
N ASN A 73 -23.44 4.65 -14.14
CA ASN A 73 -21.99 4.77 -14.15
C ASN A 73 -21.30 3.58 -14.83
N ILE A 74 -22.04 2.50 -15.11
CA ILE A 74 -21.57 1.45 -16.02
C ILE A 74 -21.83 1.92 -17.45
N ARG A 75 -20.76 2.12 -18.22
CA ARG A 75 -20.84 2.70 -19.56
C ARG A 75 -20.12 1.85 -20.58
N GLN A 76 -20.59 1.94 -21.82
CA GLN A 76 -19.85 1.48 -22.99
C GLN A 76 -19.20 2.67 -23.68
N ILE A 77 -17.91 2.53 -24.00
CA ILE A 77 -17.15 3.54 -24.74
C ILE A 77 -16.39 2.89 -25.90
N GLN A 78 -16.02 3.69 -26.90
CA GLN A 78 -15.12 3.22 -27.95
C GLN A 78 -13.71 3.11 -27.39
N LYS A 79 -12.98 2.05 -27.77
CA LYS A 79 -11.57 1.88 -27.41
C LYS A 79 -10.70 3.05 -27.90
N ALA A 80 -11.09 3.69 -29.01
CA ALA A 80 -10.44 4.90 -29.54
C ALA A 80 -10.58 6.14 -28.63
N ASP A 81 -11.50 6.13 -27.66
CA ASP A 81 -11.63 7.18 -26.66
C ASP A 81 -10.62 7.02 -25.52
N PHE A 82 -10.04 5.83 -25.34
CA PHE A 82 -8.95 5.59 -24.40
C PHE A 82 -7.65 6.15 -24.97
N ARG A 83 -7.20 7.29 -24.44
CA ARG A 83 -6.06 8.07 -24.93
C ARG A 83 -5.04 8.29 -23.84
N THR A 84 -3.82 7.84 -24.11
CA THR A 84 -2.67 8.01 -23.22
C THR A 84 -1.41 8.26 -24.05
N ARG A 85 -0.41 8.91 -23.44
CA ARG A 85 0.91 9.15 -24.08
C ARG A 85 1.78 7.89 -24.10
N PHE A 86 1.41 6.88 -23.33
CA PHE A 86 2.16 5.64 -23.18
C PHE A 86 1.35 4.49 -23.77
N SER A 87 2.01 3.45 -24.28
CA SER A 87 1.30 2.21 -24.63
C SER A 87 0.88 1.52 -23.33
N VAL A 88 -0.43 1.40 -23.12
CA VAL A 88 -1.01 0.76 -21.94
C VAL A 88 -1.87 -0.41 -22.41
N ALA A 89 -1.56 -1.61 -21.95
CA ALA A 89 -2.39 -2.78 -22.18
C ALA A 89 -3.65 -2.71 -21.30
N LEU A 90 -4.80 -2.99 -21.92
CA LEU A 90 -6.11 -2.98 -21.26
C LEU A 90 -6.42 -4.38 -20.75
N HIS A 91 -6.56 -4.51 -19.43
CA HIS A 91 -6.79 -5.76 -18.72
C HIS A 91 -8.06 -5.64 -17.87
N PRO A 92 -9.09 -6.46 -18.14
CA PRO A 92 -10.30 -6.48 -17.34
C PRO A 92 -10.06 -6.60 -15.83
N GLY A 93 -10.91 -5.92 -15.07
CA GLY A 93 -10.86 -5.78 -13.62
C GLY A 93 -9.78 -4.82 -13.08
N ARG A 94 -8.85 -4.32 -13.90
CA ARG A 94 -7.88 -3.27 -13.50
C ARG A 94 -8.52 -1.89 -13.52
N PHE A 95 -7.86 -0.95 -12.85
CA PHE A 95 -8.23 0.45 -12.81
C PHE A 95 -7.34 1.31 -13.70
N TYR A 96 -7.96 2.33 -14.29
CA TYR A 96 -7.27 3.31 -15.12
C TYR A 96 -7.73 4.73 -14.76
N PRO A 97 -6.87 5.75 -14.92
CA PRO A 97 -7.26 7.15 -14.68
C PRO A 97 -8.35 7.64 -15.64
N ARG A 98 -9.40 8.29 -15.13
CA ARG A 98 -10.49 8.87 -15.95
C ARG A 98 -10.01 9.87 -17.00
N LYS A 99 -8.89 10.55 -16.78
CA LYS A 99 -8.27 11.40 -17.81
C LYS A 99 -8.00 10.67 -19.13
N PHE A 100 -7.76 9.35 -19.10
CA PHE A 100 -7.57 8.57 -20.32
C PHE A 100 -8.84 8.44 -21.15
N ILE A 101 -10.02 8.67 -20.56
CA ILE A 101 -11.32 8.60 -21.23
C ILE A 101 -12.07 9.94 -21.14
N ALA A 102 -11.38 11.04 -20.84
CA ALA A 102 -12.00 12.34 -20.59
C ALA A 102 -12.88 12.81 -21.76
N THR A 103 -12.52 12.49 -23.00
CA THR A 103 -13.34 12.80 -24.19
C THR A 103 -14.70 12.07 -24.15
N ALA A 104 -14.71 10.76 -23.86
CA ALA A 104 -15.94 9.98 -23.74
C ALA A 104 -16.80 10.45 -22.56
N LEU A 105 -16.18 10.95 -21.49
CA LEU A 105 -16.88 11.48 -20.33
C LEU A 105 -17.36 12.93 -20.50
N GLN A 106 -16.93 13.62 -21.57
CA GLN A 106 -17.05 15.09 -21.70
C GLN A 106 -16.51 15.80 -20.44
N GLY A 107 -15.45 15.24 -19.85
CA GLY A 107 -14.90 15.61 -18.56
C GLY A 107 -13.52 16.28 -18.62
N SER A 108 -12.94 16.51 -17.44
CA SER A 108 -11.64 17.14 -17.30
C SER A 108 -10.49 16.20 -17.67
N GLN A 109 -9.47 16.74 -18.37
CA GLN A 109 -8.20 16.05 -18.64
C GLN A 109 -7.31 15.91 -17.39
N ASN A 110 -7.70 16.54 -16.27
CA ASN A 110 -7.00 16.46 -15.00
C ASN A 110 -7.67 15.50 -14.00
N ASP A 111 -8.76 14.81 -14.40
CA ASP A 111 -9.44 13.85 -13.54
C ASP A 111 -8.62 12.56 -13.40
N ASN A 112 -7.86 12.46 -12.31
CA ASN A 112 -7.06 11.26 -12.01
C ASN A 112 -7.84 10.19 -11.25
N ARG A 113 -9.12 10.40 -10.92
CA ARG A 113 -9.91 9.38 -10.25
C ARG A 113 -9.93 8.10 -11.10
N PRO A 114 -9.91 6.93 -10.47
CA PRO A 114 -9.90 5.68 -11.20
C PRO A 114 -11.29 5.37 -11.80
N PHE A 115 -11.28 4.58 -12.86
CA PHE A 115 -12.43 3.81 -13.34
C PHE A 115 -11.99 2.35 -13.51
N ARG A 116 -12.89 1.40 -13.29
CA ARG A 116 -12.60 -0.02 -13.49
C ARG A 116 -12.96 -0.42 -14.92
N LEU A 117 -12.07 -1.14 -15.59
CA LEU A 117 -12.38 -1.78 -16.87
C LEU A 117 -13.11 -3.11 -16.59
N LEU A 118 -14.31 -3.30 -17.15
CA LEU A 118 -15.11 -4.52 -16.96
C LEU A 118 -14.91 -5.52 -18.10
N SER A 119 -14.86 -5.07 -19.35
CA SER A 119 -14.62 -5.96 -20.50
C SER A 119 -13.97 -5.21 -21.66
N VAL A 120 -13.37 -5.99 -22.56
CA VAL A 120 -12.83 -5.54 -23.85
C VAL A 120 -13.42 -6.42 -24.94
N ASP A 121 -14.34 -5.88 -25.73
CA ASP A 121 -15.08 -6.60 -26.78
C ASP A 121 -14.79 -5.98 -28.14
N GLY A 122 -13.69 -6.39 -28.76
CA GLY A 122 -13.20 -5.79 -30.01
C GLY A 122 -12.79 -4.33 -29.80
N ASP A 123 -13.54 -3.41 -30.42
CA ASP A 123 -13.35 -1.96 -30.31
C ASP A 123 -14.22 -1.30 -29.23
N MET A 124 -14.99 -2.09 -28.46
CA MET A 124 -15.81 -1.60 -27.36
C MET A 124 -15.16 -1.92 -26.01
N LEU A 125 -15.23 -0.97 -25.09
CA LEU A 125 -14.87 -1.16 -23.69
C LEU A 125 -16.12 -1.01 -22.82
N GLN A 126 -16.34 -1.92 -21.88
CA GLN A 126 -17.28 -1.72 -20.79
C GLN A 126 -16.50 -1.22 -19.57
N ILE A 127 -16.93 -0.11 -18.99
CA ILE A 127 -16.26 0.55 -17.86
C ILE A 127 -17.23 0.78 -16.71
N ASP A 128 -16.69 0.84 -15.50
CA ASP A 128 -17.42 1.21 -14.28
C ASP A 128 -16.79 2.48 -13.66
N LEU A 129 -17.62 3.53 -13.55
CA LEU A 129 -17.27 4.83 -12.95
C LEU A 129 -17.75 4.97 -11.50
N ASN A 130 -18.31 3.93 -10.89
CA ASN A 130 -18.71 3.98 -9.49
C ASN A 130 -17.49 4.14 -8.56
N HIS A 131 -17.71 4.74 -7.39
CA HIS A 131 -16.69 4.72 -6.35
C HIS A 131 -16.45 3.26 -5.90
N PRO A 132 -15.20 2.78 -5.77
CA PRO A 132 -14.90 1.38 -5.41
C PRO A 132 -15.49 0.91 -4.07
N LEU A 133 -15.78 1.85 -3.17
CA LEU A 133 -16.43 1.61 -1.87
C LEU A 133 -17.95 1.88 -1.86
N SER A 134 -18.57 2.23 -2.99
CA SER A 134 -19.99 2.65 -3.06
C SER A 134 -21.00 1.63 -2.54
N LEU A 135 -20.65 0.33 -2.54
CA LEU A 135 -21.47 -0.78 -2.06
C LEU A 135 -21.06 -1.29 -0.68
N ARG A 136 -20.15 -0.61 0.03
CA ARG A 136 -19.56 -1.09 1.28
C ARG A 136 -19.93 -0.17 2.45
N PRO A 137 -20.27 -0.72 3.62
CA PRO A 137 -20.25 0.08 4.84
C PRO A 137 -18.80 0.48 5.13
N ILE A 138 -18.63 1.67 5.73
CA ILE A 138 -17.32 2.24 6.04
C ILE A 138 -17.33 2.71 7.49
N ASP A 139 -16.37 2.23 8.28
CA ASP A 139 -16.11 2.76 9.60
C ASP A 139 -15.07 3.88 9.47
N LEU A 140 -15.51 5.13 9.61
CA LEU A 140 -14.65 6.29 9.63
C LEU A 140 -14.12 6.51 11.04
N THR A 141 -12.84 6.77 11.15
CA THR A 141 -12.14 7.16 12.37
C THR A 141 -11.51 8.54 12.16
N ALA A 142 -11.56 9.38 13.18
CA ALA A 142 -10.85 10.65 13.20
C ALA A 142 -10.04 10.74 14.49
N THR A 143 -8.72 10.90 14.36
CA THR A 143 -7.78 11.02 15.48
C THR A 143 -7.15 12.40 15.46
N VAL A 144 -7.33 13.16 16.54
CA VAL A 144 -6.75 14.50 16.69
C VAL A 144 -5.27 14.34 17.06
N LEU A 145 -4.37 14.70 16.15
CA LEU A 145 -2.92 14.55 16.36
C LEU A 145 -2.28 15.81 16.99
N ALA A 146 -2.84 16.98 16.71
CA ALA A 146 -2.47 18.27 17.26
C ALA A 146 -3.73 19.14 17.40
N PRO A 147 -3.69 20.27 18.14
CA PRO A 147 -4.86 21.13 18.31
C PRO A 147 -5.45 21.54 16.94
N LEU A 148 -6.74 21.30 16.77
CA LEU A 148 -7.47 21.69 15.56
C LEU A 148 -7.45 23.22 15.43
N GLN A 149 -7.08 23.71 14.24
CA GLN A 149 -7.00 25.13 13.97
C GLN A 149 -8.30 25.62 13.30
N SER A 150 -8.82 26.74 13.79
CA SER A 150 -9.92 27.50 13.19
C SER A 150 -9.41 28.87 12.77
N GLY A 151 -9.64 29.26 11.52
CA GLY A 151 -9.22 30.56 10.98
C GLY A 151 -7.70 30.70 10.81
N GLY A 152 -7.24 30.74 9.56
CA GLY A 152 -5.82 30.91 9.20
C GLY A 152 -5.64 31.07 7.68
N ASN A 153 -4.38 31.04 7.21
CA ASN A 153 -4.03 31.04 5.78
C ASN A 153 -4.21 29.65 5.12
N ALA A 154 -5.03 28.78 5.70
CA ALA A 154 -5.30 27.46 5.13
C ALA A 154 -5.88 27.61 3.72
N PRO A 155 -5.56 26.67 2.79
CA PRO A 155 -6.15 26.69 1.46
C PRO A 155 -7.68 26.70 1.54
N ALA A 156 -8.33 27.35 0.56
CA ALA A 156 -9.79 27.35 0.45
C ALA A 156 -10.35 25.91 0.49
N GLN A 157 -11.54 25.74 1.09
CA GLN A 157 -12.32 24.50 1.24
C GLN A 157 -11.61 23.22 0.74
N GLN A 158 -11.00 22.49 1.67
CA GLN A 158 -10.37 21.21 1.37
C GLN A 158 -11.38 20.07 1.50
N ASP A 159 -11.56 19.30 0.42
CA ASP A 159 -12.37 18.07 0.46
C ASP A 159 -11.55 16.92 1.06
N MET A 160 -11.69 16.75 2.38
CA MET A 160 -10.90 15.77 3.13
C MET A 160 -11.38 14.35 2.86
N ILE A 161 -12.69 14.16 2.67
CA ILE A 161 -13.25 12.84 2.34
C ILE A 161 -12.81 12.40 0.95
N ALA A 162 -12.83 13.28 -0.05
CA ALA A 162 -12.30 12.96 -1.37
C ALA A 162 -10.78 12.70 -1.33
N ALA A 163 -9.99 13.49 -0.58
CA ALA A 163 -8.55 13.25 -0.42
C ALA A 163 -8.25 11.85 0.17
N LEU A 164 -9.08 11.42 1.14
CA LEU A 164 -9.01 10.11 1.74
C LEU A 164 -9.46 9.00 0.78
N CYS A 165 -10.62 9.14 0.12
CA CYS A 165 -11.35 8.03 -0.52
C CYS A 165 -11.20 7.97 -2.05
N ASP A 166 -11.19 9.10 -2.76
CA ASP A 166 -11.42 9.12 -4.22
C ASP A 166 -10.23 8.63 -5.06
N SER A 167 -9.05 8.49 -4.45
CA SER A 167 -7.79 8.19 -5.16
C SER A 167 -7.05 7.00 -4.56
N GLY A 168 -7.76 5.95 -4.16
CA GLY A 168 -7.09 4.72 -3.73
C GLY A 168 -7.96 3.67 -3.05
N PRO A 169 -8.57 3.97 -1.90
CA PRO A 169 -9.32 2.97 -1.16
C PRO A 169 -10.39 2.24 -1.98
N GLY A 170 -10.41 0.92 -1.85
CA GLY A 170 -11.28 0.02 -2.60
C GLY A 170 -10.63 -0.59 -3.85
N LEU A 171 -9.53 -0.02 -4.36
CA LEU A 171 -8.80 -0.55 -5.52
C LEU A 171 -8.06 -1.86 -5.19
N GLN A 172 -7.81 -2.13 -3.91
CA GLN A 172 -7.18 -3.36 -3.43
C GLN A 172 -8.07 -4.60 -3.64
N ALA A 173 -9.39 -4.41 -3.72
CA ALA A 173 -10.37 -5.49 -3.72
C ALA A 173 -10.85 -5.85 -5.12
N ASN A 174 -11.03 -7.16 -5.34
CA ASN A 174 -11.72 -7.67 -6.52
C ASN A 174 -13.17 -7.15 -6.58
N SER A 175 -13.70 -7.05 -7.80
CA SER A 175 -15.14 -6.88 -8.00
C SER A 175 -15.86 -8.20 -7.74
N PRO A 176 -17.10 -8.21 -7.20
CA PRO A 176 -17.95 -9.40 -7.24
C PRO A 176 -18.22 -9.90 -8.67
N GLU A 177 -18.21 -9.00 -9.65
CA GLU A 177 -18.56 -9.29 -11.05
C GLU A 177 -17.35 -9.71 -11.90
N ILE A 178 -16.13 -9.37 -11.45
CA ILE A 178 -14.91 -9.59 -12.22
C ILE A 178 -13.68 -9.74 -11.33
N THR A 179 -12.90 -10.79 -11.61
CA THR A 179 -11.55 -10.96 -11.04
C THR A 179 -10.57 -10.03 -11.76
N THR A 180 -9.77 -9.29 -11.01
CA THR A 180 -8.76 -8.41 -11.60
C THR A 180 -7.64 -9.21 -12.28
N GLU A 181 -7.42 -8.94 -13.57
CA GLU A 181 -6.39 -9.63 -14.35
C GLU A 181 -5.00 -9.03 -14.09
N PHE A 182 -4.38 -9.41 -12.98
CA PHE A 182 -3.01 -9.04 -12.67
C PHE A 182 -1.97 -9.85 -13.44
N ILE A 183 -2.26 -11.14 -13.67
CA ILE A 183 -1.28 -12.12 -14.11
C ILE A 183 -1.41 -12.34 -15.62
N THR A 184 -0.48 -11.72 -16.35
CA THR A 184 -0.38 -11.79 -17.81
C THR A 184 0.98 -12.40 -18.18
N ASP A 185 1.15 -12.84 -19.43
CA ASP A 185 2.42 -13.40 -19.93
C ASP A 185 3.63 -12.43 -19.79
N SER A 186 3.36 -11.14 -19.60
CA SER A 186 4.38 -10.11 -19.40
C SER A 186 4.44 -9.56 -17.98
N ALA A 187 3.53 -9.93 -17.08
CA ALA A 187 3.40 -9.30 -15.75
C ALA A 187 4.72 -9.27 -14.98
N PHE A 188 5.46 -10.39 -14.99
CA PHE A 188 6.72 -10.56 -14.25
C PHE A 188 7.98 -10.29 -15.09
N ARG A 189 7.82 -9.75 -16.32
CA ARG A 189 8.98 -9.31 -17.11
C ARG A 189 9.58 -8.05 -16.50
N ARG A 190 10.86 -7.83 -16.76
CA ARG A 190 11.62 -6.68 -16.31
C ARG A 190 12.27 -6.00 -17.51
N SER A 191 12.52 -4.70 -17.41
CA SER A 191 13.21 -3.97 -18.48
C SER A 191 14.68 -4.40 -18.59
N ASP A 192 15.32 -4.64 -17.45
CA ASP A 192 16.63 -5.28 -17.36
C ASP A 192 16.48 -6.79 -17.13
N THR A 193 17.04 -7.57 -18.05
CA THR A 193 17.03 -9.04 -18.03
C THR A 193 18.39 -9.64 -17.63
N GLN A 194 19.38 -8.81 -17.31
CA GLN A 194 20.67 -9.25 -16.77
C GLN A 194 20.50 -9.94 -15.42
N ASP A 195 21.52 -10.70 -15.02
CA ASP A 195 21.55 -11.37 -13.72
C ASP A 195 21.38 -10.35 -12.58
N ASP A 196 20.61 -10.71 -11.56
CA ASP A 196 20.40 -9.87 -10.40
C ASP A 196 21.69 -9.79 -9.56
N ALA A 197 22.52 -10.84 -9.57
CA ALA A 197 23.81 -10.84 -8.90
C ALA A 197 24.73 -9.71 -9.39
N GLU A 198 24.69 -9.36 -10.68
CA GLU A 198 25.46 -8.23 -11.24
C GLU A 198 24.92 -6.89 -10.74
N PHE A 199 23.59 -6.71 -10.75
CA PHE A 199 22.94 -5.47 -10.33
C PHE A 199 23.09 -5.17 -8.83
N TYR A 200 23.04 -6.22 -8.00
CA TYR A 200 23.16 -6.14 -6.55
C TYR A 200 24.60 -6.31 -6.04
N GLN A 201 25.60 -6.43 -6.91
CA GLN A 201 27.00 -6.57 -6.52
C GLN A 201 27.50 -5.36 -5.72
N GLN A 202 27.16 -4.15 -6.16
CA GLN A 202 27.58 -2.91 -5.49
C GLN A 202 26.64 -2.61 -4.31
N PRO A 203 27.16 -2.48 -3.08
CA PRO A 203 26.33 -2.21 -1.92
C PRO A 203 25.70 -0.82 -2.00
N ARG A 204 24.47 -0.70 -1.49
CA ARG A 204 23.70 0.54 -1.43
C ARG A 204 23.36 0.84 0.03
N LEU A 205 24.34 1.38 0.75
CA LEU A 205 24.21 1.78 2.16
C LEU A 205 23.50 3.14 2.30
N VAL A 206 22.33 3.28 1.67
CA VAL A 206 21.51 4.50 1.69
C VAL A 206 20.10 4.19 2.14
N ALA A 207 19.48 5.12 2.87
CA ALA A 207 18.06 5.01 3.18
C ALA A 207 17.27 5.40 1.93
N HIS A 208 16.38 4.51 1.50
CA HIS A 208 15.52 4.76 0.34
C HIS A 208 14.32 5.63 0.69
N LEU A 209 13.76 5.44 1.89
CA LEU A 209 12.62 6.19 2.41
C LEU A 209 13.07 7.34 3.33
N ASP A 210 12.27 8.40 3.41
CA ASP A 210 12.49 9.45 4.40
C ASP A 210 12.19 9.00 5.85
N GLU A 211 12.70 9.76 6.82
CA GLU A 211 12.63 9.39 8.24
C GLU A 211 11.19 9.26 8.77
N THR A 212 10.27 10.12 8.32
CA THR A 212 8.86 10.05 8.72
C THR A 212 8.25 8.72 8.28
N ALA A 213 8.46 8.32 7.03
CA ALA A 213 8.01 7.03 6.53
C ALA A 213 8.64 5.86 7.32
N LEU A 214 9.95 5.92 7.60
CA LEU A 214 10.65 4.86 8.34
C LEU A 214 10.08 4.63 9.73
N ASP A 215 9.67 5.69 10.43
CA ASP A 215 9.03 5.55 11.74
C ASP A 215 7.67 4.85 11.64
N GLN A 216 6.90 5.10 10.58
CA GLN A 216 5.63 4.40 10.34
C GLN A 216 5.81 2.92 10.02
N PHE A 217 6.90 2.54 9.33
CA PHE A 217 7.25 1.13 9.11
C PHE A 217 7.62 0.44 10.43
N LYS A 218 8.36 1.11 11.31
CA LYS A 218 8.65 0.58 12.66
C LYS A 218 7.37 0.40 13.48
N ASP A 219 6.50 1.41 13.49
CA ASP A 219 5.22 1.37 14.20
C ASP A 219 4.32 0.21 13.70
N LEU A 220 4.30 -0.01 12.38
CA LEU A 220 3.64 -1.17 11.79
C LEU A 220 4.21 -2.48 12.37
N TYR A 221 5.54 -2.65 12.35
CA TYR A 221 6.18 -3.89 12.78
C TYR A 221 6.08 -4.16 14.28
N THR A 222 6.04 -3.12 15.11
CA THR A 222 5.79 -3.23 16.57
C THR A 222 4.54 -4.06 16.89
N ARG A 223 3.52 -4.03 16.02
CA ARG A 223 2.27 -4.78 16.20
C ARG A 223 2.43 -6.30 16.03
N PHE A 224 3.47 -6.74 15.34
CA PHE A 224 3.67 -8.15 14.98
C PHE A 224 4.78 -8.82 15.79
N VAL A 225 5.74 -8.04 16.31
CA VAL A 225 6.87 -8.58 17.05
C VAL A 225 6.55 -8.76 18.54
N LYS A 226 7.17 -9.79 19.12
CA LYS A 226 7.18 -10.04 20.57
C LYS A 226 8.59 -10.44 20.99
N PRO A 227 8.99 -10.16 22.25
CA PRO A 227 10.25 -10.63 22.81
C PRO A 227 10.56 -12.10 22.48
N GLY A 228 11.78 -12.37 21.99
CA GLY A 228 12.27 -13.72 21.73
C GLY A 228 11.77 -14.39 20.43
N MET A 229 11.02 -13.69 19.59
CA MET A 229 10.59 -14.22 18.29
C MET A 229 11.76 -14.45 17.34
N LYS A 230 11.66 -15.51 16.52
CA LYS A 230 12.51 -15.70 15.34
C LYS A 230 11.88 -15.00 14.13
N VAL A 231 12.55 -14.00 13.59
CA VAL A 231 12.06 -13.18 12.48
C VAL A 231 12.87 -13.48 11.23
N LEU A 232 12.19 -13.76 10.12
CA LEU A 232 12.79 -13.77 8.78
C LEU A 232 12.63 -12.38 8.17
N ASP A 233 13.74 -11.69 7.92
CA ASP A 233 13.77 -10.48 7.09
C ASP A 233 14.06 -10.90 5.64
N LEU A 234 13.00 -11.01 4.84
CA LEU A 234 13.04 -11.50 3.46
C LEU A 234 13.39 -10.37 2.50
N MET A 235 14.32 -10.63 1.57
CA MET A 235 14.89 -9.62 0.67
C MET A 235 15.55 -8.46 1.45
N SER A 236 16.22 -8.82 2.53
CA SER A 236 16.88 -7.90 3.45
C SER A 236 18.10 -7.21 2.82
N SER A 237 18.47 -6.11 3.45
CA SER A 237 19.62 -5.26 3.12
C SER A 237 20.26 -4.77 4.43
N TRP A 238 20.86 -3.58 4.41
CA TRP A 238 21.63 -3.02 5.53
C TRP A 238 20.78 -2.47 6.68
N LYS A 239 19.44 -2.45 6.53
CA LYS A 239 18.47 -2.08 7.58
C LYS A 239 17.21 -2.94 7.47
N SER A 240 16.77 -3.52 8.59
CA SER A 240 15.52 -4.30 8.68
C SER A 240 14.29 -3.48 9.05
N HIS A 241 14.50 -2.26 9.56
CA HIS A 241 13.43 -1.35 10.02
C HIS A 241 12.55 -1.90 11.15
N LEU A 242 13.02 -2.90 11.89
CA LEU A 242 12.34 -3.38 13.10
C LEU A 242 12.45 -2.35 14.23
N PRO A 243 11.51 -2.35 15.19
CA PRO A 243 11.58 -1.50 16.37
C PRO A 243 12.78 -1.87 17.27
N GLU A 244 13.49 -0.86 17.76
CA GLU A 244 14.70 -1.03 18.58
C GLU A 244 14.39 -1.32 20.07
N ASP A 245 13.18 -1.01 20.52
CA ASP A 245 12.74 -1.06 21.92
C ASP A 245 12.09 -2.40 22.31
N VAL A 246 12.02 -3.35 21.38
CA VAL A 246 11.52 -4.70 21.65
C VAL A 246 12.67 -5.58 22.14
N ALA A 247 12.45 -6.29 23.26
CA ALA A 247 13.42 -7.24 23.82
C ALA A 247 13.89 -8.27 22.77
N PRO A 248 15.09 -8.88 22.91
CA PRO A 248 15.88 -9.30 21.76
C PRO A 248 15.13 -10.27 20.85
N LEU A 249 14.97 -9.86 19.60
CA LEU A 249 14.52 -10.70 18.49
C LEU A 249 15.70 -11.52 17.98
N HIS A 250 15.42 -12.67 17.35
CA HIS A 250 16.40 -13.42 16.59
C HIS A 250 16.11 -13.26 15.10
N VAL A 251 16.75 -12.28 14.47
CA VAL A 251 16.49 -11.87 13.09
C VAL A 251 17.48 -12.58 12.15
N THR A 252 16.94 -13.34 11.21
CA THR A 252 17.70 -13.92 10.10
C THR A 252 17.34 -13.17 8.84
N GLY A 253 18.32 -12.52 8.22
CA GLY A 253 18.12 -11.84 6.95
C GLY A 253 18.40 -12.76 5.75
N LEU A 254 17.57 -12.70 4.72
CA LEU A 254 17.84 -13.29 3.41
C LEU A 254 17.92 -12.16 2.39
N GLY A 255 19.11 -11.92 1.82
CA GLY A 255 19.37 -10.80 0.92
C GLY A 255 20.38 -11.14 -0.17
N MET A 256 20.71 -10.19 -1.03
CA MET A 256 21.59 -10.44 -2.19
C MET A 256 23.01 -9.86 -2.05
N ASN A 257 23.22 -8.91 -1.14
CA ASN A 257 24.52 -8.26 -0.96
C ASN A 257 25.12 -8.54 0.42
N VAL A 258 26.27 -9.22 0.45
CA VAL A 258 26.93 -9.60 1.71
C VAL A 258 27.39 -8.41 2.57
N GLU A 259 27.77 -7.30 1.96
CA GLU A 259 28.26 -6.12 2.67
C GLU A 259 27.11 -5.36 3.33
N GLU A 260 25.97 -5.26 2.65
CA GLU A 260 24.72 -4.74 3.22
C GLU A 260 24.31 -5.58 4.43
N MET A 261 24.24 -6.90 4.29
CA MET A 261 23.82 -7.80 5.38
C MET A 261 24.77 -7.74 6.59
N ARG A 262 26.09 -7.65 6.37
CA ARG A 262 27.07 -7.45 7.45
C ARG A 262 26.95 -6.09 8.13
N GLY A 263 26.50 -5.07 7.39
CA GLY A 263 26.24 -3.73 7.91
C GLY A 263 24.94 -3.61 8.70
N ASN A 264 24.04 -4.60 8.61
CA ASN A 264 22.76 -4.58 9.30
C ASN A 264 22.91 -5.02 10.76
N THR A 265 22.91 -4.04 11.66
CA THR A 265 23.08 -4.26 13.10
C THR A 265 21.90 -4.98 13.77
N GLN A 266 20.77 -5.14 13.07
CA GLN A 266 19.59 -5.84 13.58
C GLN A 266 19.60 -7.34 13.27
N LEU A 267 20.51 -7.81 12.40
CA LEU A 267 20.60 -9.22 12.05
C LEU A 267 21.46 -10.00 13.04
N ASN A 268 20.96 -11.18 13.42
CA ASN A 268 21.74 -12.18 14.17
C ASN A 268 22.45 -13.14 13.21
N ASP A 269 21.80 -13.47 12.09
CA ASP A 269 22.31 -14.33 11.03
C ASP A 269 21.89 -13.79 9.66
N TYR A 270 22.59 -14.19 8.61
CA TYR A 270 22.17 -13.89 7.25
C TYR A 270 22.48 -15.00 6.24
N VAL A 271 21.71 -15.03 5.16
CA VAL A 271 21.95 -15.88 3.98
C VAL A 271 21.96 -14.99 2.73
N VAL A 272 23.02 -15.12 1.93
CA VAL A 272 23.09 -14.49 0.60
C VAL A 272 22.41 -15.43 -0.39
N PHE A 273 21.26 -15.02 -0.93
CA PHE A 273 20.40 -15.89 -1.73
C PHE A 273 19.58 -15.07 -2.74
N ASP A 274 19.54 -15.56 -3.98
CA ASP A 274 18.75 -14.97 -5.06
C ASP A 274 17.43 -15.74 -5.23
N LEU A 275 16.32 -15.12 -4.82
CA LEU A 275 14.97 -15.68 -4.93
C LEU A 275 14.47 -15.80 -6.37
N ASN A 276 15.02 -15.01 -7.29
CA ASN A 276 14.66 -15.03 -8.71
C ASN A 276 15.42 -16.14 -9.46
N GLN A 277 16.56 -16.61 -8.95
CA GLN A 277 17.20 -17.84 -9.43
C GLN A 277 16.59 -19.11 -8.82
N SER A 278 16.27 -19.10 -7.53
CA SER A 278 15.60 -20.22 -6.85
C SER A 278 14.58 -19.71 -5.85
N ALA A 279 13.32 -20.11 -6.01
CA ALA A 279 12.27 -19.74 -5.06
C ALA A 279 12.30 -20.58 -3.76
N GLU A 280 13.10 -21.66 -3.70
CA GLU A 280 13.17 -22.56 -2.54
C GLU A 280 13.99 -21.96 -1.40
N LEU A 281 13.31 -21.45 -0.37
CA LEU A 281 13.97 -20.85 0.79
C LEU A 281 14.86 -21.87 1.53
N PRO A 282 16.11 -21.53 1.87
CA PRO A 282 17.08 -22.43 2.51
C PRO A 282 16.85 -22.57 4.03
N PHE A 283 15.60 -22.67 4.46
CA PHE A 283 15.20 -22.74 5.86
C PHE A 283 14.39 -23.99 6.16
N ALA A 284 14.45 -24.47 7.41
CA ALA A 284 13.61 -25.58 7.84
C ALA A 284 12.13 -25.17 7.86
N PRO A 285 11.18 -26.12 7.70
CA PRO A 285 9.77 -25.82 7.91
C PRO A 285 9.51 -25.30 9.33
N GLN A 286 8.54 -24.39 9.48
CA GLN A 286 8.06 -23.90 10.78
C GLN A 286 9.17 -23.33 11.70
N GLN A 287 10.18 -22.69 11.09
CA GLN A 287 11.32 -22.12 11.78
C GLN A 287 11.02 -20.74 12.39
N PHE A 288 10.23 -19.91 11.71
CA PHE A 288 10.05 -18.50 12.05
C PHE A 288 8.68 -18.19 12.67
N ASP A 289 8.66 -17.23 13.59
CA ASP A 289 7.47 -16.69 14.25
C ASP A 289 6.85 -15.52 13.48
N LEU A 290 7.63 -14.89 12.59
CA LEU A 290 7.26 -13.76 11.74
C LEU A 290 8.16 -13.74 10.51
N ALA A 291 7.60 -13.38 9.36
CA ALA A 291 8.37 -12.94 8.20
C ALA A 291 7.99 -11.51 7.83
N ILE A 292 8.97 -10.70 7.46
CA ILE A 292 8.78 -9.36 6.90
C ILE A 292 9.42 -9.28 5.51
N CYS A 293 8.88 -8.44 4.62
CA CYS A 293 9.49 -8.09 3.34
C CYS A 293 9.27 -6.59 3.12
N THR A 294 10.35 -5.81 3.18
CA THR A 294 10.30 -4.33 3.21
C THR A 294 10.84 -3.76 1.89
N VAL A 295 10.00 -3.05 1.13
CA VAL A 295 10.37 -2.31 -0.10
C VAL A 295 11.15 -3.20 -1.10
N SER A 296 10.65 -4.42 -1.31
CA SER A 296 11.34 -5.41 -2.14
C SER A 296 10.45 -6.37 -2.93
N VAL A 297 9.16 -6.52 -2.57
CA VAL A 297 8.25 -7.48 -3.22
C VAL A 297 8.09 -7.21 -4.72
N GLU A 298 8.27 -5.96 -5.14
CA GLU A 298 8.15 -5.49 -6.52
C GLU A 298 9.23 -6.02 -7.49
N TYR A 299 10.22 -6.75 -6.98
CA TYR A 299 11.31 -7.35 -7.78
C TYR A 299 11.17 -8.87 -7.98
N LEU A 300 10.16 -9.52 -7.39
CA LEU A 300 9.97 -10.96 -7.49
C LEU A 300 9.39 -11.38 -8.85
N ILE A 301 10.09 -12.24 -9.58
CA ILE A 301 9.60 -12.79 -10.85
C ILE A 301 8.81 -14.09 -10.68
N ASN A 302 8.89 -14.71 -9.49
CA ASN A 302 8.12 -15.91 -9.12
C ASN A 302 7.50 -15.77 -7.71
N PRO A 303 6.62 -14.78 -7.48
CA PRO A 303 6.12 -14.46 -6.15
C PRO A 303 5.29 -15.60 -5.54
N PHE A 304 4.57 -16.38 -6.35
CA PHE A 304 3.70 -17.44 -5.82
C PHE A 304 4.49 -18.54 -5.12
N ASN A 305 5.57 -19.02 -5.74
CA ASN A 305 6.42 -20.04 -5.15
C ASN A 305 7.17 -19.49 -3.93
N VAL A 306 7.64 -18.23 -4.00
CA VAL A 306 8.28 -17.57 -2.86
C VAL A 306 7.30 -17.50 -1.68
N PHE A 307 6.06 -17.05 -1.87
CA PHE A 307 5.07 -16.95 -0.81
C PHE A 307 4.71 -18.34 -0.22
N GLN A 308 4.64 -19.39 -1.04
CA GLN A 308 4.49 -20.76 -0.53
C GLN A 308 5.68 -21.20 0.33
N GLN A 309 6.89 -20.84 -0.05
CA GLN A 309 8.11 -21.18 0.68
C GLN A 309 8.26 -20.35 1.96
N VAL A 310 7.82 -19.09 1.97
CA VAL A 310 7.67 -18.31 3.20
C VAL A 310 6.65 -18.99 4.13
N ALA A 311 5.47 -19.38 3.62
CA ALA A 311 4.48 -20.08 4.43
C ALA A 311 5.01 -21.39 5.03
N ARG A 312 5.81 -22.15 4.25
CA ARG A 312 6.47 -23.37 4.74
C ARG A 312 7.44 -23.07 5.89
N ALA A 313 8.24 -22.01 5.77
CA ALA A 313 9.23 -21.63 6.77
C ALA A 313 8.62 -21.00 8.03
N LEU A 314 7.38 -20.49 7.93
CA LEU A 314 6.63 -19.93 9.05
C LEU A 314 5.96 -21.01 9.89
N LYS A 315 5.88 -20.77 11.21
CA LYS A 315 5.03 -21.57 12.10
C LYS A 315 3.54 -21.34 11.77
N PRO A 316 2.67 -22.32 12.01
CA PRO A 316 1.22 -22.13 11.97
C PRO A 316 0.76 -20.87 12.70
N GLY A 317 -0.01 -20.02 12.04
CA GLY A 317 -0.51 -18.77 12.60
C GLY A 317 0.52 -17.64 12.71
N ALA A 318 1.76 -17.80 12.24
CA ALA A 318 2.72 -16.70 12.12
C ALA A 318 2.34 -15.77 10.96
N ALA A 319 2.60 -14.48 11.13
CA ALA A 319 2.32 -13.48 10.10
C ALA A 319 3.43 -13.43 9.05
N PHE A 320 3.05 -13.16 7.80
CA PHE A 320 3.93 -12.62 6.78
C PHE A 320 3.48 -11.21 6.44
N VAL A 321 4.33 -10.21 6.69
CA VAL A 321 4.03 -8.79 6.48
C VAL A 321 4.87 -8.27 5.33
N VAL A 322 4.21 -7.83 4.27
CA VAL A 322 4.83 -7.22 3.10
C VAL A 322 4.53 -5.73 3.13
N SER A 323 5.56 -4.89 3.13
CA SER A 323 5.41 -3.44 3.13
C SER A 323 6.21 -2.81 1.99
N PHE A 324 5.69 -1.72 1.43
CA PHE A 324 6.32 -1.02 0.32
C PHE A 324 5.87 0.44 0.28
N SER A 325 6.53 1.22 -0.57
CA SER A 325 6.22 2.62 -0.83
C SER A 325 6.25 2.88 -2.34
N GLU A 326 6.46 4.13 -2.76
CA GLU A 326 6.49 4.53 -4.17
C GLU A 326 7.89 4.60 -4.78
N ARG A 327 8.91 4.17 -4.03
CA ARG A 327 10.30 4.14 -4.47
C ARG A 327 10.70 2.72 -4.83
N TRP A 328 11.15 2.54 -6.06
CA TRP A 328 11.71 1.28 -6.55
C TRP A 328 12.77 1.52 -7.63
N PHE A 329 13.51 0.48 -8.00
CA PHE A 329 14.49 0.52 -9.08
C PHE A 329 13.83 0.24 -10.44
N PRO A 330 13.69 1.23 -11.35
CA PRO A 330 13.04 1.03 -12.64
C PRO A 330 13.63 -0.13 -13.50
N PRO A 331 14.94 -0.43 -13.47
CA PRO A 331 15.48 -1.55 -14.24
C PRO A 331 14.93 -2.92 -13.81
N LYS A 332 14.77 -3.14 -12.49
CA LYS A 332 14.50 -4.47 -11.91
C LYS A 332 13.06 -4.68 -11.45
N VAL A 333 12.25 -3.63 -11.38
CA VAL A 333 10.84 -3.75 -11.02
C VAL A 333 10.07 -4.55 -12.09
N VAL A 334 9.15 -5.42 -11.66
CA VAL A 334 8.31 -6.19 -12.59
C VAL A 334 7.33 -5.29 -13.32
N GLN A 335 7.05 -5.60 -14.58
CA GLN A 335 6.25 -4.78 -15.48
C GLN A 335 4.87 -4.47 -14.88
N VAL A 336 4.17 -5.47 -14.35
CA VAL A 336 2.83 -5.26 -13.75
C VAL A 336 2.86 -4.20 -12.66
N TRP A 337 3.91 -4.13 -11.84
CA TRP A 337 4.01 -3.14 -10.77
C TRP A 337 4.04 -1.69 -11.29
N THR A 338 4.68 -1.48 -12.45
CA THR A 338 4.76 -0.16 -13.10
C THR A 338 3.44 0.29 -13.73
N GLU A 339 2.56 -0.65 -14.05
CA GLU A 339 1.28 -0.41 -14.70
C GLU A 339 0.15 -0.09 -13.71
N LEU A 340 0.31 -0.54 -12.45
CA LEU A 340 -0.75 -0.48 -11.44
C LEU A 340 -0.72 0.80 -10.61
N HIS A 341 -1.93 1.23 -10.21
CA HIS A 341 -2.09 2.22 -9.14
C HIS A 341 -1.49 1.69 -7.81
N PRO A 342 -0.96 2.55 -6.91
CA PRO A 342 -0.41 2.11 -5.64
C PRO A 342 -1.33 1.19 -4.81
N PHE A 343 -2.64 1.50 -4.80
CA PHE A 343 -3.63 0.66 -4.14
C PHE A 343 -3.92 -0.65 -4.88
N GLU A 344 -3.81 -0.68 -6.21
CA GLU A 344 -3.88 -1.94 -6.96
C GLU A 344 -2.65 -2.82 -6.70
N ARG A 345 -1.48 -2.25 -6.36
CA ARG A 345 -0.31 -3.04 -5.94
C ARG A 345 -0.57 -3.78 -4.64
N MET A 346 -1.31 -3.20 -3.70
CA MET A 346 -1.80 -3.97 -2.53
C MET A 346 -2.71 -5.11 -2.99
N GLY A 347 -3.60 -4.88 -3.96
CA GLY A 347 -4.42 -5.92 -4.58
C GLY A 347 -3.61 -7.03 -5.26
N LEU A 348 -2.51 -6.68 -5.94
CA LEU A 348 -1.56 -7.61 -6.55
C LEU A 348 -0.84 -8.45 -5.49
N VAL A 349 -0.41 -7.84 -4.39
CA VAL A 349 0.22 -8.59 -3.28
C VAL A 349 -0.80 -9.49 -2.57
N LEU A 350 -2.05 -9.03 -2.38
CA LEU A 350 -3.15 -9.91 -1.94
C LEU A 350 -3.34 -11.10 -2.88
N GLU A 351 -3.22 -10.88 -4.20
CA GLU A 351 -3.27 -11.96 -5.18
C GLU A 351 -2.12 -12.97 -4.99
N TYR A 352 -0.92 -12.52 -4.61
CA TYR A 352 0.17 -13.45 -4.26
C TYR A 352 -0.18 -14.31 -3.04
N PHE A 353 -0.76 -13.70 -2.00
CA PHE A 353 -1.26 -14.43 -0.83
C PHE A 353 -2.36 -15.45 -1.20
N ARG A 354 -3.31 -15.06 -2.07
CA ARG A 354 -4.40 -15.94 -2.55
C ARG A 354 -3.87 -17.13 -3.34
N GLN A 355 -2.97 -16.89 -4.30
CA GLN A 355 -2.41 -17.92 -5.16
C GLN A 355 -1.51 -18.89 -4.40
N ALA A 356 -0.82 -18.42 -3.36
CA ALA A 356 -0.06 -19.28 -2.46
C ALA A 356 -0.97 -20.29 -1.72
N LYS A 357 -2.26 -19.96 -1.52
CA LYS A 357 -3.29 -20.77 -0.83
C LYS A 357 -2.92 -21.21 0.59
N ALA A 358 -1.83 -20.68 1.15
CA ALA A 358 -1.26 -21.06 2.43
C ALA A 358 -1.47 -20.02 3.53
N PHE A 359 -2.20 -18.93 3.25
CA PHE A 359 -2.46 -17.85 4.21
C PHE A 359 -3.95 -17.59 4.41
N SER A 360 -4.28 -17.05 5.58
CA SER A 360 -5.63 -16.66 5.99
C SER A 360 -5.60 -15.29 6.68
N ARG A 361 -6.78 -14.71 6.95
CA ARG A 361 -6.93 -13.41 7.63
C ARG A 361 -6.09 -12.33 6.93
N LEU A 362 -6.33 -12.19 5.63
CA LEU A 362 -5.63 -11.22 4.82
C LEU A 362 -6.04 -9.81 5.23
N ALA A 363 -5.12 -8.88 5.13
CA ALA A 363 -5.42 -7.49 5.43
C ALA A 363 -4.48 -6.54 4.68
N THR A 364 -4.94 -5.30 4.49
CA THR A 364 -4.13 -4.22 3.94
C THR A 364 -4.17 -2.99 4.81
N GLU A 365 -3.09 -2.23 4.80
CA GLU A 365 -3.03 -0.91 5.42
C GLU A 365 -2.36 0.11 4.49
N SER A 366 -2.92 1.32 4.40
CA SER A 366 -2.23 2.47 3.81
C SER A 366 -2.19 3.65 4.76
N LEU A 367 -1.11 4.44 4.67
CA LEU A 367 -0.96 5.71 5.37
C LEU A 367 -0.31 6.73 4.44
N ARG A 368 -0.99 7.86 4.25
CA ARG A 368 -0.61 8.95 3.35
C ARG A 368 -0.76 10.31 4.05
N GLY A 369 -0.21 11.36 3.44
CA GLY A 369 -0.43 12.76 3.88
C GLY A 369 0.47 13.26 5.01
N LEU A 370 1.34 12.40 5.58
CA LEU A 370 2.32 12.83 6.56
C LEU A 370 3.33 13.84 5.95
N PRO A 371 3.78 14.85 6.71
CA PRO A 371 4.75 15.82 6.22
C PRO A 371 6.13 15.18 6.03
N ARG A 372 6.81 15.55 4.95
CA ARG A 372 8.21 15.16 4.72
C ARG A 372 9.13 15.90 5.70
N PRO A 373 10.17 15.27 6.25
CA PRO A 373 11.16 15.96 7.06
C PRO A 373 11.81 17.13 6.28
N PRO A 374 11.96 18.32 6.89
CA PRO A 374 12.48 19.51 6.17
C PRO A 374 13.94 19.37 5.74
N ASN A 375 14.68 18.46 6.37
CA ASN A 375 16.07 18.11 6.05
C ASN A 375 16.20 16.98 5.01
N ASP A 376 15.09 16.39 4.56
CA ASP A 376 15.15 15.35 3.53
C ASP A 376 15.57 15.93 2.17
N LYS A 377 16.32 15.16 1.39
CA LYS A 377 16.85 15.59 0.08
C LYS A 377 15.76 15.91 -0.95
N TYR A 378 14.52 15.45 -0.74
CA TYR A 378 13.38 15.74 -1.63
C TYR A 378 12.41 16.77 -1.05
N ALA A 379 12.67 17.35 0.13
CA ALA A 379 11.76 18.28 0.81
C ALA A 379 11.35 19.49 -0.03
N GLN A 380 12.21 19.96 -0.95
CA GLN A 380 11.90 21.09 -1.84
C GLN A 380 10.95 20.72 -3.00
N ALA A 381 10.90 19.44 -3.38
CA ALA A 381 10.12 18.96 -4.52
C ALA A 381 8.84 18.23 -4.11
N MET A 382 8.79 17.71 -2.89
CA MET A 382 7.71 16.86 -2.38
C MET A 382 7.40 17.26 -0.94
N SER A 383 6.21 17.80 -0.69
CA SER A 383 5.80 18.21 0.66
C SER A 383 5.45 17.02 1.56
N TYR A 384 5.02 15.90 0.96
CA TYR A 384 4.61 14.71 1.70
C TYR A 384 5.74 13.68 1.83
N SER A 385 5.77 13.04 3.00
CA SER A 385 6.53 11.84 3.28
C SER A 385 6.17 10.74 2.29
N ASP A 386 7.11 9.83 2.06
CA ASP A 386 6.87 8.59 1.34
C ASP A 386 5.71 7.85 2.03
N PRO A 387 4.70 7.37 1.28
CA PRO A 387 3.55 6.70 1.89
C PRO A 387 3.92 5.28 2.35
N LEU A 388 3.19 4.78 3.34
CA LEU A 388 3.24 3.36 3.74
C LEU A 388 2.10 2.61 3.07
N TYR A 389 2.43 1.48 2.44
CA TYR A 389 1.48 0.46 2.04
C TYR A 389 1.92 -0.87 2.64
N ALA A 390 1.00 -1.61 3.23
CA ALA A 390 1.25 -2.91 3.84
C ALA A 390 0.16 -3.91 3.48
N VAL A 391 0.57 -5.16 3.31
CA VAL A 391 -0.30 -6.31 3.10
C VAL A 391 0.21 -7.46 3.96
N TRP A 392 -0.66 -8.13 4.69
CA TRP A 392 -0.26 -9.29 5.48
C TRP A 392 -1.28 -10.40 5.47
N GLY A 393 -0.81 -11.59 5.81
CA GLY A 393 -1.63 -12.77 6.04
C GLY A 393 -0.96 -13.68 7.08
N TYR A 394 -1.74 -14.60 7.62
CA TYR A 394 -1.29 -15.54 8.65
C TYR A 394 -1.19 -16.94 8.07
N ALA A 395 -0.04 -17.59 8.25
CA ALA A 395 0.20 -18.94 7.76
C ALA A 395 -0.89 -19.90 8.30
N LYS A 396 -1.49 -20.69 7.41
CA LYS A 396 -2.51 -21.67 7.78
C LYS A 396 -1.90 -22.78 8.65
N PRO A 397 -2.73 -23.46 9.47
CA PRO A 397 -2.32 -24.63 10.24
C PRO A 397 -1.73 -25.77 9.43
#